data_AF-A0A838G7I5-F1
#
_entry.id   AF-A0A838G7I5-F1
#
_cell.length_a   1.000
_cell.length_b   1.000
_cell.length_c   1.000
_cell.angle_alpha   90.00
_cell.angle_beta   90.00
_cell.angle_gamma   90.00
#
_symmetry.space_group_name_H-M   'P 1'
#
loop_
_entity.id
_entity.type
_entity.pdbx_description
1 polymer ?
#
loop_
_entity_poly.entity_id
_entity_poly.type
_entity_poly.pdbx_seq_one_letter_code
_entity_poly.pdbx_strand_id
1 'polypeptide(L)' 'MLQPVDDRSANSGSDVLESLERRLADGYARIEAARQLGQDVSAWEAFWIQLLHQYEAAVDDFPEAA' A
#
# COMPACT_ATOMS: atom_id res chain seq x y z
N MET A 1 21.20 -2.87 35.33
CA MET A 1 21.57 -3.35 34.00
C MET A 1 20.41 -2.98 33.08
N LEU A 2 20.53 -1.88 32.35
CA LEU A 2 19.49 -1.40 31.43
C LEU A 2 19.53 -2.31 30.20
N GLN A 3 18.44 -2.99 29.88
CA GLN A 3 18.32 -3.71 28.62
C GLN A 3 18.36 -2.67 27.47
N PRO A 4 19.10 -2.89 26.38
CA PRO A 4 18.95 -2.06 25.19
C PRO A 4 17.56 -2.34 24.61
N VAL A 5 16.73 -1.30 24.57
CA VAL A 5 15.56 -1.32 23.69
C VAL A 5 16.13 -1.19 22.29
N ASP A 6 16.24 -2.31 21.58
CA ASP A 6 16.40 -2.29 20.12
C ASP A 6 15.08 -1.74 19.54
N ASP A 7 14.92 -0.42 19.64
CA ASP A 7 13.83 0.39 19.08
C ASP A 7 14.07 0.58 17.58
N ARG A 8 14.11 -0.54 16.85
CA ARG A 8 13.93 -0.60 15.40
C ARG A 8 13.24 -1.91 15.10
N SER A 9 11.92 -1.91 15.31
CA SER A 9 11.05 -2.73 14.48
C SER A 9 11.45 -2.46 13.03
N ALA A 10 12.23 -3.37 12.47
CA ALA A 10 12.38 -3.49 11.04
C ALA A 10 10.96 -3.66 10.52
N ASN A 11 10.42 -2.60 9.92
CA ASN A 11 9.24 -2.67 9.07
C ASN A 11 9.62 -3.70 8.00
N SER A 12 9.25 -4.97 8.22
CA SER A 12 9.70 -6.03 7.34
C SER A 12 9.12 -5.72 5.96
N GLY A 13 9.82 -6.01 4.87
CA GLY A 13 9.31 -5.73 3.53
C GLY A 13 7.87 -6.19 3.31
N SER A 14 7.55 -7.33 3.92
CA SER A 14 6.21 -7.91 4.00
C SER A 14 5.17 -6.99 4.66
N ASP A 15 5.51 -6.26 5.74
CA ASP A 15 4.58 -5.35 6.43
C ASP A 15 4.23 -4.13 5.57
N VAL A 16 5.20 -3.64 4.80
CA VAL A 16 5.01 -2.55 3.84
C VAL A 16 4.09 -3.00 2.70
N LEU A 17 4.34 -4.19 2.15
CA LEU A 17 3.53 -4.78 1.10
C LEU A 17 2.08 -4.99 1.56
N GLU A 18 1.87 -5.63 2.72
CA GLU A 18 0.52 -5.86 3.26
C GLU A 18 -0.23 -4.54 3.50
N SER A 19 0.47 -3.50 3.99
CA SER A 19 -0.14 -2.19 4.16
C SER A 19 -0.54 -1.54 2.84
N LEU A 20 0.26 -1.72 1.77
CA LEU A 20 -0.04 -1.19 0.45
C LEU A 20 -1.19 -1.96 -0.20
N GLU A 21 -1.21 -3.28 -0.12
CA GLU A 21 -2.30 -4.14 -0.60
C GLU A 21 -3.64 -3.76 0.04
N ARG A 22 -3.68 -3.63 1.37
CA ARG A 22 -4.90 -3.22 2.08
C ARG A 22 -5.39 -1.86 1.60
N ARG A 23 -4.48 -0.91 1.41
CA ARG A 23 -4.83 0.45 0.97
C ARG A 23 -5.29 0.48 -0.50
N LEU A 24 -4.75 -0.39 -1.35
CA LEU A 24 -5.22 -0.59 -2.73
C LEU A 24 -6.64 -1.17 -2.75
N ALA A 25 -6.90 -2.20 -1.96
CA ALA A 25 -8.23 -2.80 -1.85
C ALA A 25 -9.29 -1.80 -1.36
N ASP A 26 -8.96 -1.06 -0.29
CA ASP A 26 -9.84 -0.02 0.27
C ASP A 26 -10.08 1.12 -0.73
N GLY A 27 -9.03 1.55 -1.44
CA GLY A 27 -9.11 2.59 -2.47
C GLY A 27 -10.02 2.19 -3.62
N TYR A 28 -9.87 0.95 -4.11
CA TYR A 28 -10.71 0.41 -5.19
C TYR A 28 -12.19 0.36 -4.76
N ALA A 29 -12.49 -0.16 -3.57
CA ALA A 29 -13.86 -0.25 -3.06
C ALA A 29 -14.53 1.14 -2.95
N ARG A 30 -13.77 2.16 -2.52
CA ARG A 30 -14.26 3.55 -2.43
C ARG A 30 -14.50 4.18 -3.80
N ILE A 31 -13.59 3.97 -4.74
CA ILE A 31 -13.74 4.47 -6.12
C ILE A 31 -14.97 3.85 -6.76
N GLU A 32 -15.15 2.54 -6.63
CA GLU A 32 -16.29 1.84 -7.21
C GLU A 32 -17.62 2.31 -6.60
N ALA A 33 -17.69 2.49 -5.28
CA ALA A 33 -18.87 3.03 -4.61
C ALA A 33 -19.20 4.46 -5.08
N ALA A 34 -18.19 5.34 -5.16
CA ALA A 34 -18.38 6.73 -5.63
C ALA A 34 -18.79 6.79 -7.10
N ARG A 35 -18.23 5.92 -7.95
CA ARG A 35 -18.58 5.78 -9.36
C ARG A 35 -20.05 5.36 -9.53
N GLN A 36 -20.54 4.42 -8.73
CA GLN A 36 -21.95 4.01 -8.75
C GLN A 36 -22.90 5.13 -8.34
N LEU A 37 -22.43 6.07 -7.52
CA LEU A 37 -23.17 7.28 -7.15
C LEU A 37 -23.06 8.40 -8.20
N GLY A 38 -22.37 8.18 -9.32
CA GLY A 38 -22.16 9.17 -10.38
C GLY A 38 -21.21 10.31 -9.98
N GLN A 39 -20.38 10.09 -8.94
CA GLN A 39 -19.37 11.06 -8.53
C GLN A 39 -18.17 11.01 -9.48
N ASP A 40 -17.54 12.16 -9.69
CA ASP A 40 -16.24 12.21 -10.36
C ASP A 40 -15.16 11.64 -9.45
N VAL A 41 -14.56 10.53 -9.90
CA VAL A 41 -13.51 9.79 -9.18
C VAL A 41 -12.13 9.96 -9.81
N SER A 42 -11.98 10.81 -10.84
CA SER A 42 -10.73 10.92 -11.62
C SER A 42 -9.50 11.20 -10.75
N ALA A 43 -9.64 12.07 -9.74
CA ALA A 43 -8.56 12.38 -8.82
C ALA A 43 -8.21 11.20 -7.88
N TRP A 44 -9.21 10.40 -7.52
CA TRP A 44 -9.04 9.23 -6.66
C TRP A 44 -8.41 8.08 -7.43
N GLU A 45 -8.83 7.87 -8.68
CA GLU A 45 -8.20 6.93 -9.62
C GLU A 45 -6.73 7.27 -9.86
N ALA A 46 -6.41 8.55 -10.10
CA ALA A 46 -5.03 8.99 -10.25
C ALA A 46 -4.17 8.69 -9.02
N PHE A 47 -4.71 8.93 -7.82
CA PHE A 47 -4.03 8.58 -6.57
C PHE A 47 -3.89 7.06 -6.39
N TRP A 48 -4.92 6.29 -6.73
CA TRP A 48 -4.90 4.83 -6.63
C TRP A 48 -3.85 4.22 -7.57
N ILE A 49 -3.68 4.75 -8.77
CA ILE A 49 -2.61 4.37 -9.70
C ILE A 49 -1.22 4.67 -9.10
N GLN A 50 -1.04 5.83 -8.46
CA GLN A 50 0.22 6.14 -7.77
C GLN A 50 0.53 5.16 -6.62
N LEU A 51 -0.51 4.67 -5.94
CA LEU A 51 -0.37 3.66 -4.91
C LEU A 51 0.00 2.29 -5.50
N LEU A 52 -0.53 1.97 -6.69
CA LEU A 52 -0.19 0.74 -7.40
C LEU A 52 1.29 0.73 -7.81
N HIS A 53 1.80 1.83 -8.37
CA HIS A 53 3.23 1.95 -8.70
C HIS A 53 4.13 1.82 -7.46
N GLN A 54 3.68 2.30 -6.29
CA GLN A 54 4.44 2.12 -5.04
C GLN A 54 4.47 0.66 -4.59
N TYR A 55 3.35 -0.06 -4.77
CA TYR A 55 3.28 -1.48 -4.50
C TYR A 55 4.18 -2.28 -5.45
N GLU A 56 4.13 -2.01 -6.75
CA GLU A 56 4.99 -2.65 -7.75
C GLU A 56 6.48 -2.43 -7.44
N ALA A 57 6.88 -1.19 -7.13
CA ALA A 57 8.25 -0.88 -6.73
C ALA A 57 8.67 -1.60 -5.46
N ALA A 58 7.77 -1.70 -4.47
CA ALA A 58 8.05 -2.43 -3.24
C ALA A 58 8.22 -3.94 -3.51
N VAL A 59 7.41 -4.53 -4.39
CA VAL A 59 7.56 -5.95 -4.79
C VAL A 59 8.88 -6.18 -5.52
N ASP A 60 9.25 -5.30 -6.45
CA ASP A 60 10.52 -5.38 -7.18
C ASP A 60 11.75 -5.27 -6.27
N ASP A 61 11.66 -4.48 -5.19
CA ASP A 61 12.72 -4.33 -4.18
C ASP A 61 12.84 -5.56 -3.25
N PHE A 62 11.83 -6.44 -3.20
CA PHE A 62 11.86 -7.71 -2.50
C PHE A 62 11.79 -8.89 -3.48
N PRO A 63 12.84 -9.13 -4.28
CA PRO A 63 12.96 -10.39 -4.99
C PRO A 63 13.12 -11.48 -3.93
N GLU A 64 12.05 -12.18 -3.60
CA GLU A 64 12.15 -13.52 -3.03
C GLU A 64 13.10 -14.27 -3.96
N ALA A 65 14.29 -14.62 -3.44
CA ALA A 65 15.35 -15.21 -4.22
C ALA A 65 14.80 -16.47 -4.92
N ALA A 66 14.60 -16.35 -6.24
CA ALA A 66 14.18 -17.43 -7.13
C ALA A 66 15.25 -18.51 -7.24
#